data_AF-A0A9P7BH10-F1
#
_entry.id   AF-A0A9P7BH10-F1
#
_cell.length_a   1.000
_cell.length_b   1.000
_cell.length_c   1.000
_cell.angle_alpha   90.00
_cell.angle_beta   90.00
_cell.angle_gamma   90.00
#
_symmetry.space_group_name_H-M   'P 1'
#
loop_
_entity.id
_entity.type
_entity.pdbx_description
1 polymer ?
#
loop_
_entity_poly.entity_id
_entity_poly.type
_entity_poly.pdbx_seq_one_letter_code
_entity_poly.pdbx_strand_id
1 'polypeptide(L)'
;MFQGEISTTFDKETLSQILKKIFSKSKSTHLLRLDTSSNEIKLKSDKPRLGLIYIEAPFITLPDFEVLKLIERGKCCSYCGEVLKIYDNGKMKDDGKKGNREKQTSIDKHERYINGLDCSNCEVRWCDKQCKGLDFKHNLLFHRPSNKSATHAFMSVDYIEKDTFFFDKWSKLKNYLVENNMKIIFNSIICLLHIYYDENLKSGYESLKCYDSNDESQLEIFIESWDILKVTDLKSIWEDFQSCFKKFKIEYIKFLKYIIIFRLNNYNGSIYLIFSALTKSHISDPNAKVEYYDGKTQHDYEEFSVQTDETKNVHIVKEVIVDSPSVRPIYTNKTSGMLDKKIIQVSNISKLPNNAQLILSDEDYSNPLDLDDDEIEIISDDESENKVPKLVLPLPLTPQQKNPKIRTASFTSSGASFGEGIIKYNRDQIREMLENMSHSNRLDEESSDETDDAIVLDDEVSSSFGSSVNKNLVAMVKNMQINNAAQQRRKSVKFEETVTTI
;
A
#
# COMPACT_ATOMS: atom_id res chain seq x y z
N MET A 1 -19.42 25.23 -20.55
CA MET A 1 -18.64 24.31 -21.41
C MET A 1 -17.54 25.10 -22.08
N PHE A 2 -16.27 24.84 -21.76
CA PHE A 2 -15.18 25.14 -22.68
C PHE A 2 -15.05 23.96 -23.65
N GLN A 3 -15.06 24.24 -24.95
CA GLN A 3 -14.80 23.26 -26.02
C GLN A 3 -13.55 23.61 -26.85
N GLY A 4 -12.73 24.56 -26.35
CA GLY A 4 -11.37 24.75 -26.85
C GLY A 4 -10.45 23.70 -26.26
N GLU A 5 -9.43 23.29 -27.02
CA GLU A 5 -8.36 22.45 -26.50
C GLU A 5 -7.68 23.12 -25.31
N ILE A 6 -7.58 22.39 -24.20
CA ILE A 6 -7.00 22.88 -22.95
C ILE A 6 -5.49 22.95 -23.16
N SER A 7 -4.94 24.15 -23.40
CA SER A 7 -3.49 24.33 -23.53
C SER A 7 -2.83 23.94 -22.21
N THR A 8 -2.06 22.85 -22.22
CA THR A 8 -1.29 22.39 -21.06
C THR A 8 0.20 22.48 -21.32
N THR A 9 0.91 23.29 -20.54
CA THR A 9 2.37 23.31 -20.53
C THR A 9 2.94 22.10 -19.79
N PHE A 10 4.16 21.74 -20.20
CA PHE A 10 4.95 20.67 -19.60
C PHE A 10 6.42 21.09 -19.79
N ASP A 11 7.18 21.28 -18.70
CA ASP A 11 8.59 21.68 -18.80
C ASP A 11 9.45 20.47 -19.15
N LYS A 12 9.38 20.12 -20.44
CA LYS A 12 10.14 19.04 -21.05
C LYS A 12 11.64 19.22 -20.87
N GLU A 13 12.17 20.43 -20.70
CA GLU A 13 13.62 20.61 -20.55
C GLU A 13 14.06 20.26 -19.12
N THR A 14 13.51 20.92 -18.10
CA THR A 14 13.85 20.65 -16.69
C THR A 14 13.61 19.18 -16.36
N LEU A 15 12.46 18.64 -16.77
CA LEU A 15 12.12 17.24 -16.50
C LEU A 15 13.04 16.27 -17.26
N SER A 16 13.38 16.55 -18.53
CA SER A 16 14.35 15.74 -19.27
C SER A 16 15.72 15.72 -18.61
N GLN A 17 16.19 16.85 -18.06
CA GLN A 17 17.45 16.90 -17.32
C GLN A 17 17.39 16.05 -16.03
N ILE A 18 16.23 15.97 -15.35
CA ILE A 18 16.02 15.14 -14.17
C ILE A 18 15.94 13.65 -14.56
N LEU A 19 15.08 13.28 -15.51
CA LEU A 19 14.91 11.90 -15.99
C LEU A 19 16.21 11.33 -16.57
N LYS A 20 17.00 12.13 -17.29
CA LYS A 20 18.34 11.74 -17.78
C LYS A 20 19.31 11.41 -16.64
N LYS A 21 19.24 12.12 -15.51
CA LYS A 21 20.04 11.83 -14.29
C LYS A 21 19.53 10.59 -13.54
N ILE A 22 18.25 10.24 -13.67
CA ILE A 22 17.65 9.04 -13.09
C ILE A 22 18.04 7.81 -13.94
N PHE A 23 17.65 7.77 -15.22
CA PHE A 23 17.90 6.63 -16.13
C PHE A 23 19.39 6.29 -16.33
N SER A 24 20.29 7.28 -16.21
CA SER A 24 21.73 7.04 -16.28
C SER A 24 22.29 6.34 -15.03
N LYS A 25 21.63 6.46 -13.87
CA LYS A 25 21.98 5.76 -12.61
C LYS A 25 21.30 4.40 -12.47
N SER A 26 20.17 4.17 -13.15
CA SER A 26 19.34 2.98 -13.01
C SER A 26 19.42 1.99 -14.19
N LYS A 27 20.39 2.14 -15.10
CA LYS A 27 20.49 1.47 -16.41
C LYS A 27 20.11 -0.02 -16.48
N SER A 28 20.44 -0.82 -15.48
CA SER A 28 20.18 -2.27 -15.42
C SER A 28 18.78 -2.66 -14.93
N THR A 29 17.96 -1.71 -14.48
CA THR A 29 16.68 -1.98 -13.77
C THR A 29 15.43 -1.70 -14.59
N HIS A 30 15.54 -1.19 -15.82
CA HIS A 30 14.40 -0.76 -16.65
C HIS A 30 14.71 -0.80 -18.15
N LEU A 31 13.69 -0.94 -19.00
CA LEU A 31 13.86 -0.89 -20.46
C LEU A 31 13.85 0.54 -21.05
N LEU A 32 13.55 1.58 -20.27
CA LEU A 32 13.46 2.96 -20.77
C LEU A 32 14.79 3.62 -21.16
N ARG A 33 14.75 4.50 -22.17
CA ARG A 33 15.73 5.57 -22.47
C ARG A 33 14.99 6.89 -22.67
N LEU A 34 15.70 8.01 -22.51
CA LEU A 34 15.22 9.33 -22.92
C LEU A 34 15.87 9.70 -24.27
N ASP A 35 15.05 10.08 -25.25
CA ASP A 35 15.50 10.59 -26.54
C ASP A 35 15.74 12.10 -26.44
N THR A 36 17.01 12.51 -26.55
CA THR A 36 17.44 13.91 -26.40
C THR A 36 17.09 14.82 -27.59
N SER A 37 16.51 14.29 -28.66
CA SER A 37 16.06 15.08 -29.80
C SER A 37 14.59 15.51 -29.70
N SER A 38 13.77 14.68 -29.07
CA SER A 38 12.31 14.84 -28.93
C SER A 38 11.86 15.10 -27.50
N ASN A 39 12.75 14.87 -26.51
CA ASN A 39 12.46 14.84 -25.07
C ASN A 39 11.38 13.79 -24.72
N GLU A 40 11.39 12.65 -25.41
CA GLU A 40 10.43 11.55 -25.25
C GLU A 40 11.05 10.34 -24.54
N ILE A 41 10.22 9.63 -23.78
CA ILE A 41 10.55 8.33 -23.19
C ILE A 41 10.29 7.23 -24.23
N LYS A 42 11.33 6.45 -24.55
CA LYS A 42 11.33 5.36 -25.56
C LYS A 42 12.00 4.12 -24.98
N LEU A 43 11.91 2.97 -25.64
CA LEU A 43 12.63 1.76 -25.18
C LEU A 43 14.11 1.74 -25.62
N LYS A 44 14.96 1.09 -24.83
CA LYS A 44 16.38 0.78 -25.15
C LYS A 44 16.51 -0.26 -26.27
N SER A 45 15.56 -1.18 -26.35
CA SER A 45 15.50 -2.33 -27.26
C SER A 45 14.04 -2.60 -27.63
N ASP A 46 13.81 -3.35 -28.70
CA ASP A 46 12.45 -3.77 -29.06
C ASP A 46 11.88 -4.69 -27.98
N LYS A 47 10.58 -4.59 -27.69
CA LYS A 47 9.83 -5.54 -26.85
C LYS A 47 8.81 -6.28 -27.75
N PRO A 48 9.20 -7.43 -28.36
CA PRO A 48 8.37 -8.17 -29.32
C PRO A 48 7.29 -9.05 -28.68
N ARG A 49 7.21 -9.06 -27.35
CA ARG A 49 6.35 -9.88 -26.47
C ARG A 49 5.72 -8.98 -25.40
N LEU A 50 4.59 -9.38 -24.83
CA LEU A 50 3.95 -8.64 -23.73
C LEU A 50 4.76 -8.78 -22.44
N GLY A 51 4.57 -7.87 -21.50
CA GLY A 51 5.16 -7.96 -20.16
C GLY A 51 5.72 -6.63 -19.64
N LEU A 52 6.64 -6.70 -18.69
CA LEU A 52 7.07 -5.55 -17.89
C LEU A 52 8.06 -4.64 -18.63
N ILE A 53 7.83 -3.31 -18.62
CA ILE A 53 8.74 -2.30 -19.19
C ILE A 53 9.62 -1.69 -18.10
N TYR A 54 8.97 -1.24 -17.02
CA TYR A 54 9.60 -0.69 -15.82
C TYR A 54 8.67 -0.75 -14.62
N ILE A 55 9.25 -0.56 -13.44
CA ILE A 55 8.57 -0.35 -12.17
C ILE A 55 8.98 1.03 -11.64
N GLU A 56 8.07 1.83 -11.10
CA GLU A 56 8.37 3.13 -10.48
C GLU A 56 7.87 3.18 -9.03
N ALA A 57 8.73 3.67 -8.13
CA ALA A 57 8.35 4.02 -6.77
C ALA A 57 7.88 5.49 -6.72
N PRO A 58 6.88 5.84 -5.89
CA PRO A 58 6.27 7.16 -5.87
C PRO A 58 7.29 8.28 -5.57
N PHE A 59 7.19 9.38 -6.33
CA PHE A 59 7.96 10.61 -6.15
C PHE A 59 7.47 11.39 -4.92
N ILE A 60 6.15 11.51 -4.78
CA ILE A 60 5.47 11.96 -3.55
C ILE A 60 4.35 10.96 -3.24
N THR A 61 4.43 10.30 -2.08
CA THR A 61 3.39 9.39 -1.60
C THR A 61 2.37 10.15 -0.76
N LEU A 62 1.09 10.00 -1.11
CA LEU A 62 -0.04 10.37 -0.27
C LEU A 62 -0.91 9.14 0.06
N PRO A 63 -1.45 9.06 1.29
CA PRO A 63 -2.57 8.17 1.58
C PRO A 63 -3.84 8.67 0.88
N ASP A 64 -4.78 7.77 0.64
CA ASP A 64 -6.02 8.12 -0.05
C ASP A 64 -6.99 8.87 0.86
N PHE A 65 -7.71 9.84 0.28
CA PHE A 65 -8.50 10.79 1.06
C PHE A 65 -9.64 10.10 1.84
N GLU A 66 -10.27 9.08 1.25
CA GLU A 66 -11.29 8.29 1.93
C GLU A 66 -10.74 7.48 3.12
N VAL A 67 -9.48 7.05 3.10
CA VAL A 67 -8.87 6.29 4.21
C VAL A 67 -8.37 7.18 5.36
N LEU A 68 -8.46 8.51 5.27
CA LEU A 68 -8.03 9.41 6.35
C LEU A 68 -8.71 9.08 7.70
N LYS A 69 -10.02 8.81 7.69
CA LYS A 69 -10.79 8.39 8.89
C LYS A 69 -10.38 7.00 9.40
N LEU A 70 -9.78 6.16 8.57
CA LEU A 70 -9.23 4.84 8.95
C LEU A 70 -7.81 4.97 9.50
N ILE A 71 -6.99 5.88 8.97
CA ILE A 71 -5.67 6.24 9.51
C ILE A 71 -5.80 6.73 10.94
N GLU A 72 -6.72 7.66 11.20
CA GLU A 72 -6.96 8.25 12.53
C GLU A 72 -7.35 7.19 13.58
N ARG A 73 -8.07 6.15 13.17
CA ARG A 73 -8.46 4.98 13.99
C ARG A 73 -7.40 3.86 14.02
N GLY A 74 -6.21 4.12 13.50
CA GLY A 74 -5.12 3.14 13.41
C GLY A 74 -5.40 1.92 12.52
N LYS A 75 -6.42 1.97 11.64
CA LYS A 75 -6.82 0.90 10.72
C LYS A 75 -6.11 0.97 9.36
N CYS A 76 -5.47 2.09 9.03
CA CYS A 76 -4.61 2.27 7.86
C CYS A 76 -3.27 2.90 8.25
N CYS A 77 -2.23 2.71 7.42
CA CYS A 77 -0.90 3.27 7.66
C CYS A 77 -0.88 4.79 7.46
N SER A 78 -0.37 5.52 8.46
CA SER A 78 -0.25 6.99 8.45
C SER A 78 0.47 7.56 7.22
N TYR A 79 1.44 6.83 6.66
CA TYR A 79 2.27 7.32 5.57
C TYR A 79 1.76 6.95 4.18
N CYS A 80 1.56 5.66 3.91
CA CYS A 80 1.22 5.14 2.58
C CYS A 80 -0.28 4.86 2.36
N GLY A 81 -1.10 4.95 3.41
CA GLY A 81 -2.55 4.68 3.34
C GLY A 81 -2.95 3.21 3.36
N GLU A 82 -2.01 2.27 3.17
CA GLU A 82 -2.30 0.83 3.14
C GLU A 82 -3.13 0.36 4.34
N VAL A 83 -4.13 -0.48 4.07
CA VAL A 83 -4.97 -1.09 5.10
C VAL A 83 -4.11 -1.93 6.04
N LEU A 84 -4.05 -1.50 7.30
CA LEU A 84 -3.49 -2.31 8.37
C LEU A 84 -4.53 -3.39 8.66
N LYS A 85 -4.24 -4.60 8.19
CA LYS A 85 -5.11 -5.79 8.24
C LYS A 85 -5.41 -6.25 9.67
N ILE A 86 -6.01 -5.43 10.53
CA ILE A 86 -6.18 -5.69 11.97
C ILE A 86 -7.41 -6.59 12.21
N TYR A 87 -7.21 -7.79 12.76
CA TYR A 87 -8.28 -8.54 13.44
C TYR A 87 -8.77 -7.71 14.64
N ASP A 88 -10.08 -7.67 14.88
CA ASP A 88 -10.59 -7.16 16.14
C ASP A 88 -10.00 -7.96 17.33
N ASN A 89 -9.82 -7.26 18.46
CA ASN A 89 -8.89 -7.64 19.54
C ASN A 89 -7.39 -7.54 19.18
N GLY A 90 -7.01 -6.73 18.18
CA GLY A 90 -5.64 -6.20 18.01
C GLY A 90 -4.60 -7.17 17.44
N LYS A 91 -5.03 -8.24 16.77
CA LYS A 91 -4.15 -9.15 15.99
C LYS A 91 -4.23 -8.74 14.49
N MET A 92 -3.67 -9.51 13.54
CA MET A 92 -3.83 -9.21 12.09
C MET A 92 -4.40 -10.35 11.23
N LYS A 93 -5.43 -10.02 10.42
CA LYS A 93 -6.20 -10.86 9.49
C LYS A 93 -5.43 -11.13 8.20
N ASP A 94 -5.13 -12.41 7.94
CA ASP A 94 -4.41 -12.81 6.74
C ASP A 94 -5.22 -12.60 5.45
N ASP A 95 -4.48 -12.42 4.35
CA ASP A 95 -4.79 -11.90 3.01
C ASP A 95 -5.89 -12.63 2.19
N GLY A 96 -6.72 -13.48 2.80
CA GLY A 96 -7.77 -14.25 2.13
C GLY A 96 -7.28 -15.38 1.21
N LYS A 97 -6.10 -15.24 0.60
CA LYS A 97 -5.46 -16.17 -0.35
C LYS A 97 -4.99 -17.45 0.37
N LYS A 98 -5.95 -18.38 0.58
CA LYS A 98 -5.87 -19.60 1.42
C LYS A 98 -4.67 -20.53 1.18
N GLY A 99 -4.00 -20.47 0.03
CA GLY A 99 -2.89 -21.37 -0.34
C GLY A 99 -1.63 -21.14 0.48
N ASN A 100 -1.12 -19.89 0.50
CA ASN A 100 0.21 -19.58 1.05
C ASN A 100 0.13 -19.18 2.53
N ARG A 101 -0.45 -20.06 3.36
CA ARG A 101 -0.63 -19.85 4.81
C ARG A 101 0.64 -20.09 5.62
N GLU A 102 1.62 -19.20 5.51
CA GLU A 102 2.53 -18.98 6.64
C GLU A 102 1.73 -18.35 7.79
N LYS A 103 1.49 -19.13 8.84
CA LYS A 103 0.75 -18.65 10.02
C LYS A 103 1.61 -17.62 10.75
N GLN A 104 1.34 -16.32 10.56
CA GLN A 104 1.95 -15.27 11.37
C GLN A 104 1.82 -15.63 12.86
N THR A 105 2.96 -15.82 13.50
CA THR A 105 3.10 -16.44 14.81
C THR A 105 2.60 -15.49 15.91
N SER A 106 2.59 -15.97 17.16
CA SER A 106 2.40 -15.06 18.30
C SER A 106 3.61 -14.14 18.51
N ILE A 107 4.77 -14.47 17.94
CA ILE A 107 6.02 -13.71 18.06
C ILE A 107 5.94 -12.49 17.13
N ASP A 108 5.65 -12.66 15.83
CA ASP A 108 5.58 -11.55 14.85
C ASP A 108 4.57 -10.45 15.28
N LYS A 109 3.48 -10.86 15.93
CA LYS A 109 2.44 -9.98 16.47
C LYS A 109 2.90 -9.26 17.75
N HIS A 110 3.66 -9.92 18.61
CA HIS A 110 4.33 -9.28 19.75
C HIS A 110 5.46 -8.35 19.28
N GLU A 111 6.20 -8.74 18.24
CA GLU A 111 7.30 -7.99 17.67
C GLU A 111 6.86 -6.66 17.08
N ARG A 112 5.72 -6.53 16.39
CA ARG A 112 5.29 -5.19 15.89
C ARG A 112 5.02 -4.19 17.03
N TYR A 113 4.47 -4.68 18.15
CA TYR A 113 4.26 -3.89 19.36
C TYR A 113 5.61 -3.53 20.03
N ILE A 114 6.55 -4.48 20.14
CA ILE A 114 7.92 -4.24 20.63
C ILE A 114 8.71 -3.28 19.72
N ASN A 115 8.55 -3.40 18.40
CA ASN A 115 9.26 -2.60 17.39
C ASN A 115 8.79 -1.14 17.34
N GLY A 116 7.78 -0.75 18.12
CA GLY A 116 7.33 0.63 18.23
C GLY A 116 6.72 1.17 16.95
N LEU A 117 5.91 0.36 16.24
CA LEU A 117 5.20 0.77 15.02
C LEU A 117 3.84 1.46 15.27
N ASP A 118 3.44 1.62 16.52
CA ASP A 118 2.33 2.46 16.95
C ASP A 118 2.83 3.88 17.33
N CYS A 119 1.94 4.86 17.43
CA CYS A 119 2.22 6.15 18.06
C CYS A 119 2.02 6.07 19.58
N SER A 120 2.84 6.79 20.36
CA SER A 120 2.71 6.84 21.83
C SER A 120 1.56 7.72 22.32
N ASN A 121 1.01 8.55 21.43
CA ASN A 121 0.16 9.69 21.79
C ASN A 121 -1.25 9.63 21.15
N CYS A 122 -1.47 8.76 20.16
CA CYS A 122 -2.78 8.55 19.51
C CYS A 122 -2.85 7.14 18.86
N GLU A 123 -4.01 6.76 18.33
CA GLU A 123 -4.26 5.40 17.79
C GLU A 123 -3.53 5.09 16.46
N VAL A 124 -2.95 6.10 15.81
CA VAL A 124 -2.32 6.02 14.49
C VAL A 124 -1.06 5.14 14.50
N ARG A 125 -0.81 4.44 13.40
CA ARG A 125 0.23 3.41 13.27
C ARG A 125 0.89 3.43 11.89
N TRP A 126 2.00 2.72 11.76
CA TRP A 126 2.71 2.50 10.50
C TRP A 126 2.81 1.00 10.20
N CYS A 127 2.80 0.62 8.92
CA CYS A 127 2.94 -0.79 8.51
C CYS A 127 4.34 -1.36 8.80
N ASP A 128 5.36 -0.50 8.75
CA ASP A 128 6.78 -0.85 8.90
C ASP A 128 7.63 0.36 9.36
N LYS A 129 8.92 0.13 9.57
CA LYS A 129 9.88 1.14 10.04
C LYS A 129 10.25 2.18 8.97
N GLN A 130 10.14 1.85 7.68
CA GLN A 130 10.39 2.77 6.58
C GLN A 130 9.29 3.83 6.56
N CYS A 131 8.02 3.42 6.50
CA CYS A 131 6.87 4.30 6.62
C CYS A 131 6.90 5.16 7.88
N LYS A 132 7.33 4.62 9.04
CA LYS A 132 7.48 5.43 10.27
C LYS A 132 8.61 6.46 10.18
N GLY A 133 9.73 6.13 9.54
CA GLY A 133 10.86 7.05 9.37
C GLY A 133 10.59 8.19 8.38
N LEU A 134 9.80 7.95 7.34
CA LEU A 134 9.47 8.92 6.29
C LEU A 134 8.36 9.92 6.71
N ASP A 135 7.59 9.62 7.75
CA ASP A 135 6.34 10.34 8.04
C ASP A 135 6.49 11.58 8.95
N PHE A 136 7.24 12.58 8.47
CA PHE A 136 7.37 13.89 9.12
C PHE A 136 6.00 14.55 9.41
N LYS A 137 4.99 14.25 8.57
CA LYS A 137 3.63 14.79 8.65
C LYS A 137 2.89 14.37 9.91
N HIS A 138 3.15 13.17 10.42
CA HIS A 138 2.34 12.60 11.51
C HIS A 138 2.39 13.48 12.77
N ASN A 139 3.60 13.80 13.26
CA ASN A 139 3.75 14.65 14.44
C ASN A 139 3.19 16.06 14.19
N LEU A 140 3.48 16.62 13.02
CA LEU A 140 3.11 17.98 12.61
C LEU A 140 1.59 18.21 12.50
N LEU A 141 0.88 17.28 11.85
CA LEU A 141 -0.53 17.43 11.44
C LEU A 141 -1.52 16.69 12.35
N PHE A 142 -0.99 15.70 13.10
CA PHE A 142 -1.62 14.77 14.05
C PHE A 142 -1.76 15.27 15.49
N HIS A 143 -0.66 15.80 16.04
CA HIS A 143 -0.51 15.97 17.49
C HIS A 143 -0.68 17.41 17.89
N ARG A 144 -1.52 17.67 18.89
CA ARG A 144 -1.60 19.01 19.46
C ARG A 144 -0.32 19.29 20.29
N PRO A 145 0.42 20.37 20.01
CA PRO A 145 1.60 20.73 20.81
C PRO A 145 1.25 20.97 22.28
N SER A 146 2.13 20.55 23.18
CA SER A 146 1.99 20.77 24.64
C SER A 146 2.41 22.19 25.08
N ASN A 147 2.86 23.03 24.16
CA ASN A 147 3.27 24.41 24.45
C ASN A 147 2.06 25.37 24.45
N LYS A 148 2.20 26.49 25.18
CA LYS A 148 1.13 27.49 25.33
C LYS A 148 0.70 28.16 24.03
N SER A 149 1.48 28.03 22.97
CA SER A 149 1.24 28.62 21.65
C SER A 149 0.54 27.69 20.66
N ALA A 150 0.35 26.40 21.00
CA ALA A 150 -0.16 25.36 20.10
C ALA A 150 0.61 25.31 18.75
N THR A 151 1.94 25.44 18.82
CA THR A 151 2.83 25.50 17.64
C THR A 151 3.83 24.35 17.56
N HIS A 152 4.03 23.80 16.37
CA HIS A 152 5.16 22.91 16.05
C HIS A 152 6.32 23.68 15.43
N ALA A 153 7.53 23.13 15.55
CA ALA A 153 8.64 23.47 14.67
C ALA A 153 8.49 22.67 13.35
N PHE A 154 8.56 23.34 12.21
CA PHE A 154 8.56 22.71 10.89
C PHE A 154 10.02 22.50 10.47
N MET A 155 10.44 21.25 10.38
CA MET A 155 11.81 20.85 10.05
C MET A 155 11.97 20.58 8.54
N SER A 156 13.19 20.72 8.01
CA SER A 156 13.56 20.15 6.71
C SER A 156 13.84 18.65 6.80
N VAL A 157 14.02 18.01 5.65
CA VAL A 157 14.60 16.67 5.54
C VAL A 157 15.97 16.53 6.24
N ASP A 158 16.78 17.60 6.25
CA ASP A 158 18.07 17.68 6.95
C ASP A 158 17.94 17.98 8.46
N TYR A 159 16.73 17.94 9.02
CA TYR A 159 16.40 18.29 10.41
C TYR A 159 16.77 19.73 10.82
N ILE A 160 16.69 20.68 9.89
CA ILE A 160 16.87 22.13 10.15
C ILE A 160 15.51 22.80 10.35
N GLU A 161 15.31 23.60 11.40
CA GLU A 161 14.04 24.33 11.60
C GLU A 161 13.86 25.41 10.51
N LYS A 162 12.90 25.17 9.60
CA LYS A 162 12.52 26.12 8.56
C LYS A 162 11.54 27.15 9.10
N ASP A 163 10.49 26.72 9.81
CA ASP A 163 9.38 27.59 10.19
C ASP A 163 8.66 27.16 11.49
N THR A 164 7.74 27.98 11.97
CA THR A 164 6.76 27.67 13.02
C THR A 164 5.40 27.36 12.39
N PHE A 165 4.80 26.24 12.75
CA PHE A 165 3.50 25.77 12.24
C PHE A 165 2.42 25.87 13.32
N PHE A 166 1.25 26.40 12.98
CA PHE A 166 0.13 26.66 13.90
C PHE A 166 -0.93 25.55 13.84
N PHE A 167 -0.85 24.58 14.76
CA PHE A 167 -1.68 23.37 14.73
C PHE A 167 -3.19 23.68 14.81
N ASP A 168 -3.60 24.57 15.71
CA ASP A 168 -5.02 24.93 15.91
C ASP A 168 -5.65 25.65 14.69
N LYS A 169 -4.84 26.14 13.74
CA LYS A 169 -5.30 26.68 12.45
C LYS A 169 -5.41 25.58 11.39
N TRP A 170 -4.35 24.76 11.27
CA TRP A 170 -4.35 23.60 10.39
C TRP A 170 -5.53 22.67 10.68
N SER A 171 -5.84 22.42 11.95
CA SER A 171 -6.97 21.58 12.34
C SER A 171 -8.31 22.11 11.83
N LYS A 172 -8.51 23.44 11.76
CA LYS A 172 -9.73 24.03 11.21
C LYS A 172 -9.80 23.86 9.70
N LEU A 173 -8.72 24.21 8.99
CA LEU A 173 -8.63 24.09 7.54
C LEU A 173 -8.80 22.62 7.10
N LYS A 174 -8.11 21.68 7.76
CA LYS A 174 -8.25 20.24 7.54
C LYS A 174 -9.70 19.80 7.70
N ASN A 175 -10.36 20.15 8.80
CA ASN A 175 -11.74 19.74 9.05
C ASN A 175 -12.67 20.28 7.97
N TYR A 176 -12.56 21.56 7.62
CA TYR A 176 -13.33 22.17 6.52
C TYR A 176 -13.12 21.44 5.17
N LEU A 177 -11.87 21.15 4.81
CA LEU A 177 -11.55 20.41 3.57
C LEU A 177 -12.10 18.96 3.58
N VAL A 178 -12.10 18.29 4.75
CA VAL A 178 -12.60 16.90 4.91
C VAL A 178 -14.13 16.85 4.94
N GLU A 179 -14.78 17.78 5.64
CA GLU A 179 -16.23 17.89 5.75
C GLU A 179 -16.89 18.24 4.40
N ASN A 180 -16.20 19.02 3.56
CA ASN A 180 -16.65 19.40 2.21
C ASN A 180 -16.04 18.51 1.09
N ASN A 181 -15.49 17.34 1.43
CA ASN A 181 -14.96 16.34 0.48
C ASN A 181 -13.93 16.87 -0.55
N MET A 182 -13.10 17.85 -0.17
CA MET A 182 -12.19 18.55 -1.08
C MET A 182 -10.88 17.76 -1.37
N LYS A 183 -11.00 16.49 -1.80
CA LYS A 183 -9.92 15.51 -2.07
C LYS A 183 -8.72 16.11 -2.81
N ILE A 184 -8.97 16.83 -3.91
CA ILE A 184 -7.93 17.43 -4.76
C ILE A 184 -7.16 18.52 -3.99
N ILE A 185 -7.85 19.47 -3.36
CA ILE A 185 -7.24 20.61 -2.65
C ILE A 185 -6.44 20.12 -1.44
N PHE A 186 -7.03 19.22 -0.63
CA PHE A 186 -6.35 18.64 0.52
C PHE A 186 -5.04 17.96 0.11
N ASN A 187 -5.09 17.06 -0.88
CA ASN A 187 -3.89 16.36 -1.36
C ASN A 187 -2.85 17.32 -1.96
N SER A 188 -3.29 18.35 -2.70
CA SER A 188 -2.40 19.40 -3.22
C SER A 188 -1.68 20.16 -2.11
N ILE A 189 -2.37 20.44 -0.99
CA ILE A 189 -1.76 21.00 0.22
C ILE A 189 -0.75 20.03 0.84
N ILE A 190 -1.05 18.73 0.93
CA ILE A 190 -0.06 17.75 1.44
C ILE A 190 1.17 17.63 0.52
N CYS A 191 1.01 17.74 -0.81
CA CYS A 191 2.13 17.87 -1.75
C CYS A 191 2.96 19.13 -1.50
N LEU A 192 2.32 20.29 -1.28
CA LEU A 192 2.99 21.53 -0.88
C LEU A 192 3.80 21.35 0.42
N LEU A 193 3.26 20.63 1.41
CA LEU A 193 3.99 20.31 2.65
C LEU A 193 5.22 19.41 2.41
N HIS A 194 5.11 18.38 1.57
CA HIS A 194 6.24 17.54 1.17
C HIS A 194 7.33 18.35 0.45
N ILE A 195 6.95 19.25 -0.46
CA ILE A 195 7.89 20.10 -1.21
C ILE A 195 8.52 21.18 -0.32
N TYR A 196 7.82 21.64 0.73
CA TYR A 196 8.41 22.54 1.72
C TYR A 196 9.31 21.81 2.74
N TYR A 197 9.07 20.53 2.99
CA TYR A 197 9.94 19.65 3.79
C TYR A 197 11.24 19.31 3.04
N ASP A 198 11.14 18.93 1.77
CA ASP A 198 12.25 18.57 0.88
C ASP A 198 12.20 19.38 -0.43
N GLU A 199 12.99 20.46 -0.49
CA GLU A 199 13.00 21.35 -1.67
C GLU A 199 13.59 20.70 -2.93
N ASN A 200 14.28 19.56 -2.82
CA ASN A 200 14.77 18.80 -3.98
C ASN A 200 13.61 18.28 -4.85
N LEU A 201 12.42 18.12 -4.27
CA LEU A 201 11.21 17.69 -4.98
C LEU A 201 10.63 18.80 -5.86
N LYS A 202 10.94 20.07 -5.56
CA LYS A 202 10.30 21.24 -6.15
C LYS A 202 10.43 21.30 -7.67
N SER A 203 11.64 21.15 -8.22
CA SER A 203 11.87 21.23 -9.66
C SER A 203 11.30 20.03 -10.42
N GLY A 204 11.24 18.85 -9.79
CA GLY A 204 10.55 17.69 -10.34
C GLY A 204 9.04 17.90 -10.40
N TYR A 205 8.43 18.48 -9.35
CA TYR A 205 6.99 18.77 -9.32
C TYR A 205 6.59 19.96 -10.21
N GLU A 206 7.34 21.06 -10.18
CA GLU A 206 7.05 22.28 -10.97
C GLU A 206 7.22 22.07 -12.49
N SER A 207 7.85 20.99 -12.93
CA SER A 207 8.00 20.64 -14.36
C SER A 207 6.93 19.70 -14.92
N LEU A 208 5.99 19.24 -14.07
CA LEU A 208 4.87 18.37 -14.45
C LEU A 208 3.77 19.09 -15.26
N LYS A 209 2.78 18.34 -15.77
CA LYS A 209 1.74 18.87 -16.67
C LYS A 209 0.88 19.91 -15.93
N CYS A 210 0.84 21.13 -16.44
CA CYS A 210 0.11 22.26 -15.87
C CYS A 210 -0.82 22.89 -16.92
N TYR A 211 -1.84 23.65 -16.51
CA TYR A 211 -2.56 24.53 -17.43
C TYR A 211 -1.68 25.73 -17.82
N ASP A 212 -1.66 26.08 -19.11
CA ASP A 212 -0.81 27.13 -19.65
C ASP A 212 -1.46 28.51 -19.53
N SER A 213 -1.47 29.06 -18.31
CA SER A 213 -1.85 30.45 -18.08
C SER A 213 -1.04 31.10 -16.97
N ASN A 214 -0.95 32.43 -17.00
CA ASN A 214 -0.44 33.28 -15.93
C ASN A 214 -1.49 34.30 -15.45
N ASP A 215 -2.77 34.04 -15.72
CA ASP A 215 -3.91 34.81 -15.23
C ASP A 215 -4.62 34.04 -14.11
N GLU A 216 -4.89 34.69 -12.97
CA GLU A 216 -5.51 34.04 -11.80
C GLU A 216 -6.93 33.58 -12.13
N SER A 217 -7.74 34.45 -12.74
CA SER A 217 -9.12 34.16 -13.15
C SER A 217 -9.22 32.97 -14.13
N GLN A 218 -8.30 32.83 -15.08
CA GLN A 218 -8.29 31.66 -15.98
C GLN A 218 -7.94 30.36 -15.26
N LEU A 219 -7.06 30.41 -14.25
CA LEU A 219 -6.71 29.25 -13.43
C LEU A 219 -7.87 28.87 -12.49
N GLU A 220 -8.56 29.84 -11.91
CA GLU A 220 -9.79 29.63 -11.12
C GLU A 220 -10.89 28.98 -11.97
N ILE A 221 -11.25 29.58 -13.12
CA ILE A 221 -12.26 29.03 -14.05
C ILE A 221 -11.92 27.61 -14.50
N PHE A 222 -10.63 27.31 -14.70
CA PHE A 222 -10.18 25.96 -15.05
C PHE A 222 -10.38 24.96 -13.90
N ILE A 223 -10.09 25.36 -12.65
CA ILE A 223 -10.30 24.53 -11.44
C ILE A 223 -11.80 24.34 -11.14
N GLU A 224 -12.61 25.39 -11.30
CA GLU A 224 -14.08 25.34 -11.17
C GLU A 224 -14.72 24.40 -12.20
N SER A 225 -14.14 24.32 -13.41
CA SER A 225 -14.66 23.48 -14.50
C SER A 225 -14.68 21.97 -14.21
N TRP A 226 -13.99 21.52 -13.15
CA TRP A 226 -13.98 20.12 -12.72
C TRP A 226 -15.23 19.70 -11.94
N ASP A 227 -16.23 20.57 -11.81
CA ASP A 227 -17.54 20.36 -11.15
C ASP A 227 -17.50 20.08 -9.63
N ILE A 228 -16.34 19.72 -9.08
CA ILE A 228 -16.08 19.37 -7.66
C ILE A 228 -16.09 20.59 -6.71
N LEU A 229 -15.93 21.81 -7.23
CA LEU A 229 -15.57 23.00 -6.42
C LEU A 229 -16.56 24.19 -6.53
N LYS A 230 -17.78 23.94 -7.00
CA LYS A 230 -18.82 24.94 -7.36
C LYS A 230 -19.27 25.93 -6.27
N VAL A 231 -18.79 25.82 -5.04
CA VAL A 231 -19.23 26.64 -3.89
C VAL A 231 -18.04 27.07 -3.01
N THR A 232 -16.82 27.11 -3.57
CA THR A 232 -15.58 27.18 -2.79
C THR A 232 -14.73 28.41 -3.12
N ASP A 233 -14.55 29.29 -2.13
CA ASP A 233 -13.57 30.37 -2.20
C ASP A 233 -12.14 29.79 -2.04
N LEU A 234 -11.49 29.54 -3.18
CA LEU A 234 -10.11 29.06 -3.28
C LEU A 234 -9.10 30.04 -2.65
N LYS A 235 -9.42 31.34 -2.62
CA LYS A 235 -8.57 32.39 -2.08
C LYS A 235 -8.62 32.41 -0.56
N SER A 236 -9.80 32.24 0.02
CA SER A 236 -9.97 32.02 1.47
C SER A 236 -9.21 30.78 1.94
N ILE A 237 -9.28 29.66 1.21
CA ILE A 237 -8.48 28.45 1.49
C ILE A 237 -6.97 28.73 1.44
N TRP A 238 -6.50 29.48 0.44
CA TRP A 238 -5.10 29.87 0.30
C TRP A 238 -4.63 30.78 1.45
N GLU A 239 -5.45 31.75 1.85
CA GLU A 239 -5.16 32.62 3.00
C GLU A 239 -5.10 31.82 4.30
N ASP A 240 -6.07 30.92 4.56
CA ASP A 240 -6.06 30.04 5.74
C ASP A 240 -4.83 29.11 5.76
N PHE A 241 -4.47 28.53 4.61
CA PHE A 241 -3.27 27.69 4.47
C PHE A 241 -2.00 28.48 4.76
N GLN A 242 -1.81 29.66 4.17
CA GLN A 242 -0.69 30.54 4.50
C GLN A 242 -0.72 31.02 5.95
N SER A 243 -1.88 31.09 6.59
CA SER A 243 -2.03 31.48 7.99
C SER A 243 -1.59 30.36 8.95
N CYS A 244 -1.55 29.09 8.50
CA CYS A 244 -1.01 27.96 9.27
C CYS A 244 0.51 28.03 9.51
N PHE A 245 1.20 28.99 8.88
CA PHE A 245 2.65 29.16 8.93
C PHE A 245 3.06 30.58 9.38
N LYS A 246 4.31 30.72 9.84
CA LYS A 246 4.87 32.00 10.31
C LYS A 246 5.75 32.69 9.26
N LYS A 247 6.53 31.93 8.48
CA LYS A 247 7.43 32.42 7.42
C LYS A 247 7.04 31.93 6.03
N PHE A 248 6.47 30.74 5.89
CA PHE A 248 6.08 30.20 4.58
C PHE A 248 5.08 31.15 3.90
N LYS A 249 5.39 31.50 2.65
CA LYS A 249 4.55 32.29 1.76
C LYS A 249 4.58 31.67 0.36
N ILE A 250 3.43 31.68 -0.28
CA ILE A 250 3.21 31.21 -1.64
C ILE A 250 2.22 32.15 -2.30
N GLU A 251 2.52 32.60 -3.52
CA GLU A 251 1.63 33.46 -4.30
C GLU A 251 0.35 32.70 -4.68
N TYR A 252 -0.78 33.39 -4.78
CA TYR A 252 -2.08 32.75 -5.01
C TYR A 252 -2.11 32.01 -6.36
N ILE A 253 -1.72 32.67 -7.44
CA ILE A 253 -1.46 32.07 -8.76
C ILE A 253 -0.63 30.77 -8.69
N LYS A 254 0.35 30.69 -7.78
CA LYS A 254 1.23 29.53 -7.65
C LYS A 254 0.57 28.39 -6.87
N PHE A 255 -0.26 28.71 -5.88
CA PHE A 255 -1.13 27.74 -5.20
C PHE A 255 -2.12 27.11 -6.17
N LEU A 256 -2.78 27.91 -7.03
CA LEU A 256 -3.66 27.40 -8.09
C LEU A 256 -2.93 26.46 -9.06
N LYS A 257 -1.73 26.84 -9.53
CA LYS A 257 -0.90 25.95 -10.38
C LYS A 257 -0.53 24.64 -9.69
N TYR A 258 -0.23 24.64 -8.39
CA TYR A 258 0.09 23.41 -7.66
C TYR A 258 -1.12 22.46 -7.52
N ILE A 259 -2.34 23.00 -7.42
CA ILE A 259 -3.60 22.24 -7.47
C ILE A 259 -3.80 21.59 -8.86
N ILE A 260 -3.54 22.36 -9.93
CA ILE A 260 -3.66 21.88 -11.32
C ILE A 260 -2.61 20.79 -11.62
N ILE A 261 -1.36 21.00 -11.21
CA ILE A 261 -0.31 19.98 -11.32
C ILE A 261 -0.71 18.71 -10.57
N PHE A 262 -1.27 18.82 -9.37
CA PHE A 262 -1.74 17.63 -8.64
C PHE A 262 -2.83 16.88 -9.43
N ARG A 263 -3.88 17.59 -9.87
CA ARG A 263 -5.02 17.01 -10.58
C ARG A 263 -4.61 16.29 -11.88
N LEU A 264 -3.72 16.88 -12.67
CA LEU A 264 -3.32 16.35 -13.98
C LEU A 264 -2.29 15.19 -13.93
N ASN A 265 -1.56 15.02 -12.82
CA ASN A 265 -0.40 14.12 -12.76
C ASN A 265 -0.49 13.01 -11.70
N ASN A 266 -1.45 13.05 -10.76
CA ASN A 266 -1.57 12.00 -9.74
C ASN A 266 -2.09 10.66 -10.31
N TYR A 267 -1.63 9.57 -9.69
CA TYR A 267 -2.16 8.21 -9.84
C TYR A 267 -2.54 7.71 -8.44
N ASN A 268 -3.83 7.44 -8.21
CA ASN A 268 -4.44 7.17 -6.90
C ASN A 268 -3.82 8.02 -5.77
N GLY A 269 -4.02 9.33 -5.88
CA GLY A 269 -3.56 10.32 -4.90
C GLY A 269 -2.05 10.58 -4.85
N SER A 270 -1.19 9.72 -5.40
CA SER A 270 0.28 9.86 -5.33
C SER A 270 0.88 10.36 -6.65
N ILE A 271 2.07 10.96 -6.60
CA ILE A 271 2.77 11.50 -7.77
C ILE A 271 3.91 10.56 -8.17
N TYR A 272 4.03 10.28 -9.47
CA TYR A 272 5.03 9.38 -10.06
C TYR A 272 5.65 10.09 -11.27
N LEU A 273 6.96 10.32 -11.24
CA LEU A 273 7.63 11.29 -12.10
C LEU A 273 7.78 10.79 -13.55
N ILE A 274 7.93 9.47 -13.75
CA ILE A 274 8.06 8.86 -15.09
C ILE A 274 6.67 8.62 -15.68
N PHE A 275 5.72 8.09 -14.90
CA PHE A 275 4.31 7.96 -15.31
C PHE A 275 3.71 9.31 -15.75
N SER A 276 3.95 10.38 -14.99
CA SER A 276 3.45 11.74 -15.34
C SER A 276 4.09 12.30 -16.62
N ALA A 277 5.17 11.68 -17.10
CA ALA A 277 5.87 12.03 -18.33
C ALA A 277 5.56 11.11 -19.52
N LEU A 278 4.70 10.12 -19.35
CA LEU A 278 4.18 9.32 -20.47
C LEU A 278 3.09 10.08 -21.22
N THR A 279 3.01 9.86 -22.53
CA THR A 279 1.91 10.40 -23.34
C THR A 279 0.61 9.71 -22.94
N LYS A 280 -0.41 10.50 -22.64
CA LYS A 280 -1.81 10.04 -22.52
C LYS A 280 -2.56 10.56 -23.74
N SER A 281 -3.41 9.75 -24.36
CA SER A 281 -4.13 10.15 -25.58
C SER A 281 -5.49 9.45 -25.74
N HIS A 282 -6.48 10.21 -26.21
CA HIS A 282 -7.73 9.68 -26.78
C HIS A 282 -7.64 9.41 -28.30
N ILE A 283 -6.56 9.83 -28.97
CA ILE A 283 -6.44 9.84 -30.45
C ILE A 283 -5.58 8.67 -30.95
N SER A 284 -4.52 8.33 -30.22
CA SER A 284 -3.64 7.21 -30.55
C SER A 284 -3.99 5.99 -29.68
N ASP A 285 -4.04 4.81 -30.28
CA ASP A 285 -4.24 3.56 -29.53
C ASP A 285 -3.18 3.42 -28.41
N PRO A 286 -3.57 3.07 -27.17
CA PRO A 286 -2.62 2.83 -26.10
C PRO A 286 -1.73 1.63 -26.43
N ASN A 287 -0.47 1.71 -26.03
CA ASN A 287 0.51 0.63 -26.21
C ASN A 287 1.15 0.17 -24.90
N ALA A 288 0.89 0.89 -23.80
CA ALA A 288 1.22 0.50 -22.44
C ALA A 288 0.01 0.62 -21.50
N LYS A 289 0.02 -0.15 -20.41
CA LYS A 289 -0.90 -0.02 -19.26
C LYS A 289 -0.10 0.23 -17.98
N VAL A 290 -0.76 0.77 -16.96
CA VAL A 290 -0.19 1.07 -15.64
C VAL A 290 -1.05 0.47 -14.53
N GLU A 291 -0.41 -0.28 -13.62
CA GLU A 291 -1.06 -1.07 -12.57
C GLU A 291 -0.24 -0.98 -11.29
N TYR A 292 -0.83 -1.31 -10.14
CA TYR A 292 -0.04 -1.53 -8.93
C TYR A 292 0.82 -2.80 -9.03
N TYR A 293 2.05 -2.73 -8.55
CA TYR A 293 2.96 -3.87 -8.49
C TYR A 293 2.67 -4.73 -7.25
N ASP A 294 2.12 -5.93 -7.43
CA ASP A 294 1.68 -6.83 -6.34
C ASP A 294 2.84 -7.51 -5.56
N GLY A 295 4.09 -7.23 -5.96
CA GLY A 295 5.29 -7.86 -5.42
C GLY A 295 5.85 -9.01 -6.28
N LYS A 296 5.11 -9.52 -7.27
CA LYS A 296 5.53 -10.62 -8.13
C LYS A 296 6.01 -10.12 -9.50
N THR A 297 7.31 -10.22 -9.74
CA THR A 297 7.91 -9.88 -11.03
C THR A 297 7.73 -10.97 -12.10
N GLN A 298 7.34 -12.19 -11.69
CA GLN A 298 7.06 -13.30 -12.60
C GLN A 298 5.65 -13.24 -13.17
N HIS A 299 5.51 -12.51 -14.29
CA HIS A 299 4.51 -12.86 -15.29
C HIS A 299 5.05 -14.03 -16.12
N ASP A 300 5.08 -15.22 -15.52
CA ASP A 300 5.26 -16.47 -16.26
C ASP A 300 3.94 -16.73 -17.00
N TYR A 301 3.91 -16.55 -18.33
CA TYR A 301 2.70 -16.73 -19.14
C TYR A 301 2.91 -17.69 -20.30
N GLU A 302 1.80 -18.26 -20.78
CA GLU A 302 1.79 -19.26 -21.85
C GLU A 302 1.32 -18.58 -23.16
N GLU A 303 2.21 -18.41 -24.14
CA GLU A 303 1.85 -17.93 -25.47
C GLU A 303 1.64 -19.14 -26.40
N PHE A 304 0.45 -19.24 -26.99
CA PHE A 304 0.13 -20.28 -27.96
C PHE A 304 0.36 -19.74 -29.37
N SER A 305 1.50 -20.09 -29.97
CA SER A 305 1.79 -19.73 -31.36
C SER A 305 1.33 -20.81 -32.32
N VAL A 306 0.76 -20.42 -33.47
CA VAL A 306 0.39 -21.35 -34.54
C VAL A 306 1.52 -21.36 -35.56
N GLN A 307 2.15 -22.52 -35.73
CA GLN A 307 3.30 -22.71 -36.61
C GLN A 307 2.99 -23.78 -37.66
N THR A 308 3.45 -23.60 -38.89
CA THR A 308 3.31 -24.58 -39.98
C THR A 308 4.65 -25.20 -40.32
N ASP A 309 4.72 -26.53 -40.36
CA ASP A 309 5.93 -27.25 -40.77
C ASP A 309 6.14 -27.26 -42.30
N GLU A 310 7.28 -27.78 -42.75
CA GLU A 310 7.62 -27.89 -44.18
C GLU A 310 6.61 -28.74 -44.98
N THR A 311 5.92 -29.67 -44.31
CA THR A 311 4.84 -30.49 -44.86
C THR A 311 3.45 -29.85 -44.79
N LYS A 312 3.37 -28.61 -44.29
CA LYS A 312 2.14 -27.80 -44.09
C LYS A 312 1.18 -28.31 -43.01
N ASN A 313 1.62 -29.16 -42.08
CA ASN A 313 0.81 -29.46 -40.90
C ASN A 313 0.78 -28.23 -39.98
N VAL A 314 -0.34 -28.01 -39.29
CA VAL A 314 -0.52 -26.91 -38.35
C VAL A 314 -0.27 -27.41 -36.93
N HIS A 315 0.75 -26.86 -36.29
CA HIS A 315 1.12 -27.15 -34.90
C HIS A 315 0.77 -25.96 -34.01
N ILE A 316 0.18 -26.24 -32.84
CA ILE A 316 0.01 -25.23 -31.79
C ILE A 316 1.18 -25.39 -30.83
N VAL A 317 2.16 -24.49 -30.94
CA VAL A 317 3.35 -24.47 -30.08
C VAL A 317 3.06 -23.59 -28.86
N LYS A 318 2.88 -24.24 -27.72
CA LYS A 318 2.82 -23.61 -26.40
C LYS A 318 4.23 -23.24 -25.95
N GLU A 319 4.54 -21.95 -25.93
CA GLU A 319 5.76 -21.42 -25.33
C GLU A 319 5.47 -20.93 -23.90
N VAL A 320 6.25 -21.41 -22.93
CA VAL A 320 6.27 -20.85 -21.57
C VAL A 320 7.26 -19.68 -21.58
N ILE A 321 6.75 -18.47 -21.37
CA ILE A 321 7.52 -17.23 -21.45
C ILE A 321 7.77 -16.73 -20.04
N VAL A 322 9.03 -16.89 -19.60
CA VAL A 322 9.56 -16.27 -18.37
C VAL A 322 10.10 -14.88 -18.76
N ASP A 323 9.47 -13.79 -18.30
CA ASP A 323 10.00 -12.43 -18.53
C ASP A 323 11.27 -12.26 -17.68
N SER A 324 12.43 -12.54 -18.31
CA SER A 324 13.71 -12.74 -17.62
C SER A 324 14.35 -11.54 -16.88
N PRO A 325 14.04 -10.26 -17.15
CA PRO A 325 14.66 -9.17 -16.39
C PRO A 325 14.03 -9.04 -15.01
N SER A 326 14.84 -9.19 -13.95
CA SER A 326 14.46 -8.78 -12.59
C SER A 326 14.43 -7.24 -12.49
N VAL A 327 13.41 -6.63 -13.08
CA VAL A 327 13.11 -5.20 -13.03
C VAL A 327 13.02 -4.79 -11.56
N ARG A 328 13.72 -3.71 -11.18
CA ARG A 328 13.67 -3.16 -9.82
C ARG A 328 13.00 -1.79 -9.87
N PRO A 329 12.32 -1.35 -8.80
CA PRO A 329 11.68 -0.04 -8.79
C PRO A 329 12.67 1.08 -9.09
N ILE A 330 12.28 2.00 -9.97
CA ILE A 330 13.00 3.25 -10.18
C ILE A 330 12.53 4.22 -9.10
N TYR A 331 13.43 4.54 -8.17
CA TYR A 331 13.19 5.54 -7.13
C TYR A 331 13.61 6.92 -7.66
N THR A 332 12.62 7.73 -8.00
CA THR A 332 12.77 9.07 -8.57
C THR A 332 13.00 10.13 -7.49
N ASN A 333 12.42 9.92 -6.31
CA ASN A 333 12.83 10.53 -5.05
C ASN A 333 13.87 9.65 -4.33
N LYS A 334 14.89 10.28 -3.71
CA LYS A 334 15.90 9.64 -2.84
C LYS A 334 16.33 10.50 -1.65
N THR A 335 15.86 11.73 -1.55
CA THR A 335 16.31 12.72 -0.56
C THR A 335 15.46 12.64 0.70
N SER A 336 14.13 12.78 0.55
CA SER A 336 13.16 12.49 1.61
C SER A 336 13.00 10.99 1.88
N GLY A 337 13.48 10.14 0.96
CA GLY A 337 13.76 8.73 1.19
C GLY A 337 13.24 7.81 0.08
N MET A 338 13.48 6.51 0.23
CA MET A 338 12.95 5.46 -0.65
C MET A 338 11.78 4.76 0.05
N LEU A 339 10.68 4.56 -0.66
CA LEU A 339 9.49 3.83 -0.19
C LEU A 339 9.26 2.60 -1.09
N ASP A 340 9.06 1.44 -0.47
CA ASP A 340 8.82 0.16 -1.16
C ASP A 340 7.33 -0.21 -1.23
N LYS A 341 6.45 0.80 -1.17
CA LYS A 341 4.98 0.71 -1.09
C LYS A 341 4.32 1.68 -2.09
N LYS A 342 3.06 1.42 -2.47
CA LYS A 342 2.37 2.08 -3.60
C LYS A 342 3.26 2.13 -4.85
N ILE A 343 3.96 1.04 -5.14
CA ILE A 343 4.81 0.92 -6.33
C ILE A 343 3.91 0.65 -7.55
N ILE A 344 4.12 1.35 -8.66
CA ILE A 344 3.44 1.06 -9.94
C ILE A 344 4.34 0.26 -10.88
N GLN A 345 3.72 -0.62 -11.67
CA GLN A 345 4.33 -1.27 -12.83
C GLN A 345 3.75 -0.69 -14.12
N VAL A 346 4.57 -0.61 -15.17
CA VAL A 346 4.12 -0.26 -16.52
C VAL A 346 4.52 -1.38 -17.48
N SER A 347 3.54 -1.95 -18.16
CA SER A 347 3.68 -3.10 -19.07
C SER A 347 3.16 -2.76 -20.46
N ASN A 348 3.70 -3.39 -21.51
CA ASN A 348 3.21 -3.18 -22.88
C ASN A 348 2.01 -4.10 -23.17
N ILE A 349 0.99 -3.55 -23.84
CA ILE A 349 -0.21 -4.29 -24.29
C ILE A 349 -0.17 -4.69 -25.77
N SER A 350 0.85 -4.24 -26.51
CA SER A 350 1.11 -4.61 -27.91
C SER A 350 2.62 -4.76 -28.18
N LYS A 351 3.01 -5.28 -29.35
CA LYS A 351 4.43 -5.43 -29.73
C LYS A 351 5.05 -4.05 -30.00
N LEU A 352 6.13 -3.72 -29.31
CA LEU A 352 6.56 -2.33 -29.13
C LEU A 352 8.04 -2.14 -29.56
N PRO A 353 8.32 -1.47 -30.70
CA PRO A 353 9.68 -1.27 -31.18
C PRO A 353 10.42 -0.14 -30.44
N ASN A 354 11.75 -0.14 -30.49
CA ASN A 354 12.61 0.75 -29.71
C ASN A 354 12.47 2.25 -30.02
N ASN A 355 11.87 2.59 -31.16
CA ASN A 355 11.61 3.96 -31.60
C ASN A 355 10.20 4.46 -31.22
N ALA A 356 9.29 3.57 -30.79
CA ALA A 356 7.95 3.96 -30.38
C ALA A 356 7.95 4.76 -29.07
N GLN A 357 7.06 5.73 -29.02
CA GLN A 357 6.69 6.45 -27.79
C GLN A 357 5.79 5.56 -26.93
N LEU A 358 5.94 5.64 -25.60
CA LEU A 358 5.00 5.00 -24.67
C LEU A 358 3.70 5.83 -24.60
N ILE A 359 2.58 5.19 -24.93
CA ILE A 359 1.25 5.80 -24.93
C ILE A 359 0.34 5.01 -23.97
N LEU A 360 -0.16 5.72 -22.97
CA LEU A 360 -1.24 5.30 -22.08
C LEU A 360 -2.59 5.80 -22.61
N SER A 361 -3.67 5.19 -22.18
CA SER A 361 -5.02 5.75 -22.35
C SER A 361 -5.17 7.07 -21.57
N ASP A 362 -6.04 7.95 -22.03
CA ASP A 362 -6.33 9.22 -21.34
C ASP A 362 -7.53 9.05 -20.38
N GLU A 363 -7.30 8.27 -19.33
CA GLU A 363 -8.28 7.91 -18.29
C GLU A 363 -8.03 8.69 -16.97
N ASP A 364 -9.02 8.75 -16.08
CA ASP A 364 -8.87 9.42 -14.79
C ASP A 364 -8.13 8.55 -13.76
N TYR A 365 -6.82 8.53 -13.88
CA TYR A 365 -5.90 7.85 -12.96
C TYR A 365 -5.96 8.32 -11.49
N SER A 366 -6.73 9.35 -11.13
CA SER A 366 -6.85 9.77 -9.71
C SER A 366 -7.68 8.80 -8.86
N ASN A 367 -8.44 7.92 -9.51
CA ASN A 367 -9.11 6.78 -8.88
C ASN A 367 -9.12 5.62 -9.90
N PRO A 368 -8.00 4.89 -10.08
CA PRO A 368 -7.97 3.75 -10.99
C PRO A 368 -8.98 2.71 -10.51
N LEU A 369 -9.68 2.09 -11.45
CA LEU A 369 -10.51 0.93 -11.14
C LEU A 369 -9.56 -0.24 -10.86
N ASP A 370 -9.37 -0.58 -9.59
CA ASP A 370 -8.71 -1.83 -9.18
C ASP A 370 -9.70 -2.99 -9.46
N LEU A 371 -9.76 -3.40 -10.73
CA LEU A 371 -10.74 -4.34 -11.33
C LEU A 371 -10.86 -5.72 -10.63
N ASP A 372 -9.98 -6.03 -9.68
CA ASP A 372 -9.95 -7.26 -8.88
C ASP A 372 -10.53 -7.11 -7.45
N ASP A 373 -10.76 -5.89 -6.95
CA ASP A 373 -11.19 -5.62 -5.55
C ASP A 373 -12.63 -5.04 -5.42
N ASP A 374 -13.33 -4.78 -6.54
CA ASP A 374 -14.67 -4.15 -6.61
C ASP A 374 -15.87 -4.98 -6.05
N GLU A 375 -15.63 -6.12 -5.38
CA GLU A 375 -16.69 -6.90 -4.67
C GLU A 375 -16.82 -6.53 -3.16
N ILE A 376 -16.62 -5.25 -2.80
CA ILE A 376 -16.95 -4.72 -1.47
C ILE A 376 -18.06 -3.66 -1.56
N GLU A 377 -19.27 -4.09 -1.93
CA GLU A 377 -20.48 -3.27 -1.82
C GLU A 377 -20.72 -2.88 -0.34
N ILE A 378 -20.44 -1.63 0.00
CA ILE A 378 -20.83 -1.06 1.30
C ILE A 378 -22.31 -0.68 1.21
N ILE A 379 -23.19 -1.67 1.42
CA ILE A 379 -24.63 -1.45 1.53
C ILE A 379 -24.90 -0.49 2.70
N SER A 380 -25.35 0.71 2.38
CA SER A 380 -25.88 1.66 3.36
C SER A 380 -27.32 1.27 3.70
N ASP A 381 -27.49 0.50 4.78
CA ASP A 381 -28.80 0.32 5.41
C ASP A 381 -29.32 1.68 5.91
N ASP A 382 -30.22 2.31 5.17
CA ASP A 382 -31.02 3.42 5.68
C ASP A 382 -31.83 2.97 6.92
N GLU A 383 -32.03 3.89 7.87
CA GLU A 383 -32.82 3.70 9.10
C GLU A 383 -32.35 2.62 10.10
N SER A 384 -31.13 2.73 10.65
CA SER A 384 -31.01 2.65 12.14
C SER A 384 -29.69 3.20 12.72
N GLU A 385 -29.81 4.16 13.63
CA GLU A 385 -28.71 4.54 14.52
C GLU A 385 -28.35 3.37 15.46
N ASN A 386 -27.05 3.20 15.75
CA ASN A 386 -26.49 2.25 16.73
C ASN A 386 -26.42 0.76 16.34
N LYS A 387 -26.14 0.42 15.07
CA LYS A 387 -25.57 -0.89 14.71
C LYS A 387 -24.23 -0.77 13.99
N VAL A 388 -23.32 -1.69 14.32
CA VAL A 388 -22.03 -1.84 13.64
C VAL A 388 -22.29 -2.38 12.23
N PRO A 389 -21.69 -1.83 11.16
CA PRO A 389 -21.92 -2.30 9.80
C PRO A 389 -21.52 -3.77 9.67
N LYS A 390 -22.45 -4.59 9.14
CA LYS A 390 -22.19 -5.99 8.83
C LYS A 390 -21.47 -6.09 7.49
N LEU A 391 -20.24 -6.58 7.51
CA LEU A 391 -19.61 -7.08 6.29
C LEU A 391 -20.38 -8.33 5.82
N VAL A 392 -21.14 -8.21 4.74
CA VAL A 392 -21.71 -9.35 4.02
C VAL A 392 -20.76 -9.68 2.88
N LEU A 393 -20.15 -10.87 2.92
CA LEU A 393 -19.35 -11.37 1.80
C LEU A 393 -20.28 -12.13 0.85
N PRO A 394 -20.16 -11.97 -0.48
CA PRO A 394 -20.90 -12.78 -1.42
C PRO A 394 -20.58 -14.27 -1.23
N LEU A 395 -21.62 -15.10 -1.13
CA LEU A 395 -21.48 -16.55 -1.18
C LEU A 395 -21.41 -16.98 -2.64
N PRO A 396 -20.45 -17.85 -3.02
CA PRO A 396 -20.33 -18.29 -4.40
C PRO A 396 -21.61 -19.00 -4.86
N LEU A 397 -22.11 -18.59 -6.03
CA LEU A 397 -23.32 -19.14 -6.65
C LEU A 397 -23.17 -20.64 -6.90
N THR A 398 -23.74 -21.45 -6.01
CA THR A 398 -23.84 -22.90 -6.21
C THR A 398 -24.95 -23.17 -7.24
N PRO A 399 -24.71 -24.03 -8.25
CA PRO A 399 -25.71 -24.33 -9.27
C PRO A 399 -26.91 -25.05 -8.64
N GLN A 400 -28.12 -24.64 -9.04
CA GLN A 400 -29.37 -25.17 -8.51
C GLN A 400 -29.51 -26.69 -8.76
N GLN A 401 -29.27 -27.50 -7.73
CA GLN A 401 -29.69 -28.90 -7.73
C GLN A 401 -31.16 -29.03 -7.31
N LYS A 402 -31.86 -30.00 -7.93
CA LYS A 402 -33.32 -30.12 -7.87
C LYS A 402 -33.78 -30.75 -6.55
N ASN A 403 -34.93 -30.30 -6.05
CA ASN A 403 -35.58 -30.84 -4.85
C ASN A 403 -35.81 -32.37 -4.91
N PRO A 404 -35.46 -33.12 -3.86
CA PRO A 404 -36.30 -34.16 -3.29
C PRO A 404 -37.19 -33.58 -2.15
N LYS A 405 -38.31 -34.24 -1.87
CA LYS A 405 -39.33 -33.79 -0.90
C LYS A 405 -39.14 -34.42 0.49
N ILE A 406 -39.75 -33.80 1.52
CA ILE A 406 -40.17 -34.41 2.81
C ILE A 406 -38.99 -34.71 3.78
N ARG A 407 -39.02 -34.47 5.10
CA ARG A 407 -40.12 -34.24 6.07
C ARG A 407 -40.06 -32.88 6.78
N THR A 408 -41.23 -32.41 7.22
CA THR A 408 -41.37 -31.37 8.25
C THR A 408 -41.18 -31.95 9.65
N ALA A 409 -40.55 -31.18 10.55
CA ALA A 409 -40.55 -31.41 11.98
C ALA A 409 -40.71 -30.06 12.70
N SER A 410 -41.93 -29.71 13.08
CA SER A 410 -42.26 -28.44 13.72
C SER A 410 -42.17 -28.54 15.24
N PHE A 411 -41.26 -27.79 15.87
CA PHE A 411 -41.30 -27.52 17.31
C PHE A 411 -41.60 -26.04 17.55
N THR A 412 -42.85 -25.76 17.89
CA THR A 412 -43.33 -24.47 18.36
C THR A 412 -43.45 -24.49 19.89
N SER A 413 -42.63 -23.72 20.60
CA SER A 413 -42.89 -23.41 22.01
C SER A 413 -42.28 -22.07 22.41
N SER A 414 -43.11 -21.04 22.44
CA SER A 414 -42.84 -19.82 23.19
C SER A 414 -42.78 -20.15 24.68
N GLY A 415 -41.80 -19.63 25.42
CA GLY A 415 -41.72 -19.84 26.86
C GLY A 415 -40.38 -19.36 27.42
N ALA A 416 -40.41 -18.79 28.63
CA ALA A 416 -39.21 -18.27 29.29
C ALA A 416 -38.86 -19.09 30.54
N SER A 417 -37.59 -18.96 30.95
CA SER A 417 -37.00 -19.34 32.25
C SER A 417 -36.56 -20.79 32.49
N PHE A 418 -35.48 -20.89 33.28
CA PHE A 418 -34.87 -22.05 33.95
C PHE A 418 -34.29 -23.21 33.12
N GLY A 419 -33.12 -23.72 33.56
CA GLY A 419 -32.54 -24.99 33.15
C GLY A 419 -31.05 -24.92 32.82
N GLU A 420 -30.19 -25.44 33.68
CA GLU A 420 -28.80 -25.75 33.33
C GLU A 420 -28.74 -26.99 32.44
N GLY A 421 -27.88 -27.00 31.42
CA GLY A 421 -27.89 -28.02 30.35
C GLY A 421 -26.53 -28.34 29.75
N ILE A 422 -25.48 -28.45 30.57
CA ILE A 422 -24.12 -28.76 30.08
C ILE A 422 -24.03 -30.25 29.70
N ILE A 423 -24.19 -30.57 28.42
CA ILE A 423 -23.97 -31.92 27.89
C ILE A 423 -22.46 -32.18 27.77
N LYS A 424 -21.84 -32.60 28.88
CA LYS A 424 -20.53 -33.26 28.86
C LYS A 424 -20.71 -34.73 28.44
N TYR A 425 -20.44 -35.04 27.17
CA TYR A 425 -20.19 -36.43 26.79
C TYR A 425 -18.92 -36.92 27.48
N ASN A 426 -18.99 -38.09 28.13
CA ASN A 426 -17.82 -38.65 28.79
C ASN A 426 -16.85 -39.23 27.76
N ARG A 427 -15.53 -39.12 28.00
CA ARG A 427 -14.50 -39.47 27.00
C ARG A 427 -14.63 -40.92 26.52
N ASP A 428 -15.02 -41.81 27.41
CA ASP A 428 -15.08 -43.24 27.16
C ASP A 428 -16.34 -43.62 26.35
N GLN A 429 -17.46 -42.90 26.46
CA GLN A 429 -18.61 -43.06 25.56
C GLN A 429 -18.29 -42.66 24.12
N ILE A 430 -17.47 -41.62 23.93
CA ILE A 430 -16.99 -41.25 22.59
C ILE A 430 -16.04 -42.32 22.04
N ARG A 431 -15.21 -42.95 22.88
CA ARG A 431 -14.36 -44.08 22.47
C ARG A 431 -15.21 -45.28 22.06
N GLU A 432 -16.13 -45.72 22.92
CA GLU A 432 -17.06 -46.83 22.68
C GLU A 432 -17.87 -46.64 21.39
N MET A 433 -18.37 -45.42 21.14
CA MET A 433 -19.11 -45.12 19.91
C MET A 433 -18.22 -45.13 18.64
N LEU A 434 -16.93 -44.84 18.76
CA LEU A 434 -15.97 -44.92 17.64
C LEU A 434 -15.50 -46.37 17.39
N GLU A 435 -15.28 -47.15 18.45
CA GLU A 435 -14.90 -48.57 18.34
C GLU A 435 -16.04 -49.42 17.76
N ASN A 436 -17.30 -49.13 18.12
CA ASN A 436 -18.46 -49.76 17.48
C ASN A 436 -18.66 -49.35 16.01
N MET A 437 -18.05 -48.25 15.54
CA MET A 437 -18.08 -47.85 14.12
C MET A 437 -16.86 -48.31 13.31
N SER A 438 -15.74 -48.69 13.95
CA SER A 438 -14.59 -49.26 13.24
C SER A 438 -14.77 -50.75 12.91
N HIS A 439 -15.54 -51.48 13.72
CA HIS A 439 -15.76 -52.93 13.55
C HIS A 439 -16.80 -53.32 12.49
N SER A 440 -17.57 -52.39 11.92
CA SER A 440 -18.63 -52.71 10.93
C SER A 440 -18.16 -52.90 9.49
N ASN A 441 -16.86 -52.71 9.19
CA ASN A 441 -16.34 -52.57 7.83
C ASN A 441 -15.29 -53.63 7.43
N ARG A 442 -15.33 -54.83 8.04
CA ARG A 442 -14.42 -55.94 7.69
C ARG A 442 -15.11 -57.32 7.72
N LEU A 443 -16.02 -57.51 6.77
CA LEU A 443 -16.36 -58.79 6.16
C LEU A 443 -16.64 -58.53 4.66
N ASP A 444 -16.16 -59.31 3.70
CA ASP A 444 -15.23 -60.45 3.82
C ASP A 444 -13.77 -59.99 3.50
N GLU A 445 -12.93 -60.48 2.60
CA GLU A 445 -12.95 -61.53 1.55
C GLU A 445 -11.63 -62.35 1.58
N GLU A 446 -11.58 -63.47 0.87
CA GLU A 446 -10.47 -64.46 0.78
C GLU A 446 -9.42 -64.01 -0.28
N SER A 447 -8.13 -64.38 -0.36
CA SER A 447 -7.16 -65.22 0.41
C SER A 447 -5.72 -64.70 0.07
N SER A 448 -4.53 -65.32 0.22
CA SER A 448 -4.06 -66.69 0.55
C SER A 448 -2.59 -66.72 1.07
N ASP A 449 -2.12 -67.93 1.35
CA ASP A 449 -0.75 -68.52 1.45
C ASP A 449 0.37 -67.87 0.56
N GLU A 450 1.68 -67.97 0.86
CA GLU A 450 2.43 -68.77 1.85
C GLU A 450 3.85 -68.21 2.19
N THR A 451 4.49 -68.74 3.26
CA THR A 451 5.95 -68.74 3.63
C THR A 451 6.76 -67.45 3.88
N ASP A 452 7.38 -67.40 5.09
CA ASP A 452 8.82 -67.16 5.44
C ASP A 452 9.60 -65.92 4.90
N ASP A 453 10.63 -65.37 5.56
CA ASP A 453 11.54 -65.91 6.60
C ASP A 453 12.04 -64.79 7.57
N ALA A 454 12.88 -65.13 8.57
CA ALA A 454 13.30 -64.25 9.68
C ALA A 454 14.74 -63.67 9.58
N ILE A 455 15.08 -62.72 10.48
CA ILE A 455 16.40 -62.24 11.01
C ILE A 455 16.16 -60.80 11.55
N VAL A 456 16.36 -60.36 12.82
CA VAL A 456 17.22 -60.70 13.98
C VAL A 456 18.54 -59.90 14.03
N LEU A 457 19.00 -59.58 15.26
CA LEU A 457 20.08 -58.66 15.68
C LEU A 457 19.65 -57.18 15.64
N ASP A 458 19.53 -56.44 16.74
CA ASP A 458 20.36 -56.28 17.96
C ASP A 458 21.70 -55.55 17.73
N ASP A 459 21.88 -54.42 18.41
CA ASP A 459 22.88 -54.37 19.49
C ASP A 459 22.55 -53.27 20.51
N GLU A 460 22.99 -53.43 21.76
CA GLU A 460 22.82 -52.43 22.83
C GLU A 460 23.97 -51.38 22.83
N VAL A 461 23.87 -50.34 23.67
CA VAL A 461 24.73 -50.24 24.89
C VAL A 461 24.32 -49.04 25.75
N SER A 462 24.41 -49.26 27.06
CA SER A 462 24.21 -48.34 28.20
C SER A 462 25.07 -47.04 28.18
N SER A 463 24.97 -46.06 29.08
CA SER A 463 24.41 -46.04 30.45
C SER A 463 24.11 -44.62 30.98
N SER A 464 23.22 -44.54 32.00
CA SER A 464 23.29 -43.79 33.29
C SER A 464 23.98 -42.40 33.42
N PHE A 465 23.66 -41.49 34.36
CA PHE A 465 23.10 -41.64 35.73
C PHE A 465 22.57 -40.27 36.27
N GLY A 466 21.57 -40.26 37.18
CA GLY A 466 21.26 -39.13 38.09
C GLY A 466 20.53 -37.91 37.48
N SER A 467 19.38 -37.40 37.95
CA SER A 467 18.77 -37.31 39.29
C SER A 467 19.59 -36.42 40.26
N SER A 468 19.02 -35.47 41.03
CA SER A 468 17.60 -35.26 41.36
C SER A 468 17.28 -33.93 42.10
N VAL A 469 16.00 -33.54 42.12
CA VAL A 469 15.26 -32.98 43.30
C VAL A 469 15.52 -31.52 43.77
N ASN A 470 14.59 -30.65 43.35
CA ASN A 470 13.70 -29.80 44.18
C ASN A 470 14.12 -28.49 44.94
N LYS A 471 13.22 -27.51 44.74
CA LYS A 471 12.52 -26.65 45.74
C LYS A 471 13.12 -25.34 46.27
N ASN A 472 12.27 -24.31 46.14
CA ASN A 472 12.05 -23.17 47.05
C ASN A 472 13.15 -22.08 47.09
N LEU A 473 12.86 -20.82 47.49
CA LEU A 473 11.63 -20.23 48.05
C LEU A 473 11.29 -18.86 47.41
N VAL A 474 10.08 -18.36 47.67
CA VAL A 474 9.54 -17.04 47.26
C VAL A 474 9.96 -15.91 48.23
N ALA A 475 9.81 -14.65 47.78
CA ALA A 475 9.79 -13.37 48.52
C ALA A 475 11.12 -12.55 48.50
N MET A 476 11.13 -11.21 48.58
CA MET A 476 9.98 -10.28 48.71
C MET A 476 10.17 -8.90 48.04
N VAL A 477 9.02 -8.26 47.80
CA VAL A 477 8.69 -6.97 47.21
C VAL A 477 9.36 -5.73 47.88
N LYS A 478 9.73 -4.73 47.05
CA LYS A 478 10.02 -3.29 47.33
C LYS A 478 11.21 -2.92 48.23
N ASN A 479 12.05 -1.99 47.74
CA ASN A 479 12.16 -0.66 48.36
C ASN A 479 12.80 0.41 47.44
N MET A 480 12.67 1.68 47.86
CA MET A 480 13.27 2.92 47.33
C MET A 480 12.85 3.43 45.93
N GLN A 481 11.99 4.46 45.93
CA GLN A 481 12.11 5.62 45.04
C GLN A 481 13.02 6.68 45.71
N ILE A 482 13.30 7.80 45.03
CA ILE A 482 14.02 9.00 45.53
C ILE A 482 15.55 8.76 45.61
N ASN A 483 16.47 9.59 45.09
CA ASN A 483 16.37 10.99 44.66
C ASN A 483 17.21 11.37 43.40
N ASN A 484 16.94 12.61 42.94
CA ASN A 484 17.55 13.45 41.89
C ASN A 484 19.01 13.29 41.42
N ALA A 485 19.16 13.58 40.11
CA ALA A 485 20.19 14.41 39.46
C ALA A 485 21.68 14.02 39.45
N ALA A 486 22.18 13.65 38.25
CA ALA A 486 23.55 13.91 37.82
C ALA A 486 23.62 14.17 36.29
N GLN A 487 24.22 15.29 35.88
CA GLN A 487 24.58 15.51 34.47
C GLN A 487 25.87 14.75 34.16
N GLN A 488 25.91 13.91 33.12
CA GLN A 488 27.19 13.52 32.50
C GLN A 488 27.12 13.50 30.97
N ARG A 489 28.18 14.05 30.37
CA ARG A 489 28.37 14.19 28.93
C ARG A 489 28.75 12.84 28.32
N ARG A 490 28.03 12.36 27.30
CA ARG A 490 28.55 11.30 26.43
C ARG A 490 29.43 11.94 25.34
N LYS A 491 30.70 11.55 25.30
CA LYS A 491 31.61 11.91 24.20
C LYS A 491 31.22 11.11 22.96
N SER A 492 31.31 11.72 21.78
CA SER A 492 31.27 10.99 20.51
C SER A 492 32.55 10.16 20.35
N VAL A 493 32.40 8.92 19.88
CA VAL A 493 33.49 8.10 19.35
C VAL A 493 33.51 8.31 17.84
N LYS A 494 34.65 8.77 17.30
CA LYS A 494 34.92 8.67 15.87
C LYS A 494 35.49 7.29 15.58
N PHE A 495 35.04 6.67 14.51
CA PHE A 495 35.82 5.66 13.80
C PHE A 495 36.43 6.33 12.56
N GLU A 496 37.71 6.08 12.32
CA GLU A 496 38.42 6.46 11.10
C GLU A 496 38.74 5.17 10.35
N GLU A 497 38.14 4.98 9.17
CA GLU A 497 38.47 3.84 8.28
C GLU A 497 39.42 4.30 7.18
N THR A 498 40.71 4.06 7.38
CA THR A 498 41.75 4.24 6.37
C THR A 498 41.81 3.02 5.45
N VAL A 499 41.19 3.12 4.27
CA VAL A 499 41.35 2.13 3.20
C VAL A 499 42.55 2.50 2.33
N THR A 500 43.69 1.86 2.57
CA THR A 500 44.87 1.91 1.70
C THR A 500 44.69 0.99 0.49
N THR A 501 44.88 1.52 -0.72
CA THR A 501 44.97 0.73 -1.96
C THR A 501 46.28 -0.06 -2.05
N ILE A 502 46.19 -1.29 -2.56
CA ILE A 502 47.25 -2.04 -3.24
C ILE A 502 46.65 -2.54 -4.55
#